data_AF-A0A062V542-F1
#
_entry.id   AF-A0A062V542-F1
#
_cell.length_a   1.000
_cell.length_b   1.000
_cell.length_c   1.000
_cell.angle_alpha   90.00
_cell.angle_beta   90.00
_cell.angle_gamma   90.00
#
_symmetry.space_group_name_H-M   'P 1'
#
loop_
_entity.id
_entity.type
_entity.pdbx_description
1 polymer ?
#
loop_
_entity_poly.entity_id
_entity_poly.type
_entity_poly.pdbx_seq_one_letter_code
_entity_poly.pdbx_strand_id
1 'polypeptide(L)'
;MTALGRSIFGGIAGGVVGATVMTIILIGSKAMIGMPMLTDFVVMGTFVGGTESTVVGAGFIAHYLLGIILGAALGAIVASSEKLQLTSWGKAAGVGLLYGVIVWLVVFIPTLMYGFAPIMMNMMGPAAADMFPMVLGIAFIEHLLYGMSAGALIFVATRTEHY
;
A
#
# COMPACT_ATOMS: atom_id res chain seq x y z
N MET A 1 16.72 6.08 20.43
CA MET A 1 15.51 5.35 20.02
C MET A 1 15.74 3.86 20.27
N THR A 2 14.78 3.13 20.83
CA THR A 2 14.91 1.67 21.07
C THR A 2 14.93 0.90 19.75
N ALA A 3 15.35 -0.37 19.75
CA ALA A 3 15.33 -1.24 18.57
C ALA A 3 13.91 -1.35 17.97
N LEU A 4 12.90 -1.56 18.82
CA LEU A 4 11.49 -1.51 18.43
C LEU A 4 11.12 -0.16 17.78
N GLY A 5 11.50 0.95 18.42
CA GLY A 5 11.19 2.28 17.91
C GLY A 5 11.79 2.54 16.53
N ARG A 6 13.04 2.11 16.28
CA ARG A 6 13.68 2.23 14.97
C ARG A 6 13.00 1.38 13.92
N SER A 7 12.61 0.15 14.27
CA SER A 7 11.88 -0.75 13.38
C SER A 7 10.54 -0.16 12.97
N ILE A 8 9.74 0.33 13.94
CA ILE A 8 8.47 1.01 13.66
C ILE A 8 8.69 2.25 12.80
N PHE A 9 9.70 3.08 13.11
CA PHE A 9 10.01 4.27 12.33
C PHE A 9 10.38 3.93 10.88
N GLY A 10 11.25 2.93 10.67
CA GLY A 10 11.59 2.44 9.34
C GLY A 10 10.37 1.90 8.60
N GLY A 11 9.45 1.25 9.31
CA GLY A 11 8.16 0.79 8.80
C GLY A 11 7.27 1.94 8.34
N ILE A 12 7.12 2.99 9.16
CA ILE A 12 6.36 4.20 8.81
C ILE A 12 6.96 4.87 7.57
N ALA A 13 8.27 5.10 7.56
CA ALA A 13 8.96 5.72 6.42
C ALA A 13 8.78 4.88 5.16
N GLY A 14 8.92 3.56 5.26
CA GLY A 14 8.71 2.63 4.15
C GLY A 14 7.25 2.58 3.70
N GLY A 15 6.30 2.76 4.62
CA GLY A 15 4.87 2.90 4.32
C GLY A 15 4.58 4.15 3.49
N VAL A 16 5.17 5.30 3.84
CA VAL A 16 5.04 6.55 3.07
C VAL A 16 5.66 6.40 1.68
N VAL A 17 6.87 5.84 1.59
CA VAL A 17 7.55 5.63 0.31
C VAL A 17 6.76 4.64 -0.55
N GLY A 18 6.31 3.54 0.03
CA GLY A 18 5.49 2.54 -0.65
C GLY A 18 4.19 3.12 -1.19
N ALA A 19 3.43 3.85 -0.36
CA ALA A 19 2.19 4.51 -0.78
C ALA A 19 2.44 5.55 -1.89
N THR A 20 3.59 6.23 -1.87
CA THR A 20 3.99 7.16 -2.95
C THR A 20 4.28 6.42 -4.26
N VAL A 21 5.00 5.30 -4.20
CA VAL A 21 5.25 4.46 -5.38
C VAL A 21 3.95 3.95 -5.97
N MET A 22 3.04 3.44 -5.13
CA MET A 22 1.71 3.00 -5.57
C MET A 22 0.92 4.15 -6.20
N THR A 23 0.89 5.31 -5.56
CA THR A 23 0.21 6.52 -6.08
C THR A 23 0.67 6.90 -7.49
N ILE A 24 1.99 6.85 -7.74
CA ILE A 24 2.56 7.15 -9.06
C ILE A 24 2.08 6.13 -10.11
N ILE A 25 2.04 4.84 -9.74
CA ILE A 25 1.59 3.76 -10.63
C ILE A 25 0.09 3.89 -10.91
N LEU A 26 -0.73 4.17 -9.90
CA LEU A 26 -2.17 4.41 -10.06
C LEU A 26 -2.43 5.56 -11.05
N ILE A 27 -1.82 6.73 -10.82
CA ILE A 27 -1.93 7.89 -11.70
C ILE A 27 -1.48 7.56 -13.13
N GLY A 28 -0.30 6.93 -13.26
CA GLY A 28 0.26 6.54 -14.55
C GLY A 28 -0.63 5.54 -15.29
N SER A 29 -1.19 4.56 -14.59
CA SER A 29 -2.07 3.54 -15.17
C SER A 29 -3.32 4.15 -15.77
N LYS A 30 -3.94 5.13 -15.11
CA LYS A 30 -5.14 5.81 -15.63
C LYS A 30 -4.83 6.70 -16.82
N ALA A 31 -3.71 7.41 -16.77
CA ALA A 31 -3.24 8.20 -17.91
C ALA A 31 -3.05 7.32 -19.16
N MET A 32 -2.48 6.13 -19.02
CA MET A 32 -2.23 5.20 -20.14
C MET A 32 -3.50 4.67 -20.80
N ILE A 33 -4.60 4.56 -20.06
CA ILE A 33 -5.89 4.05 -20.57
C ILE A 33 -6.90 5.18 -20.88
N GLY A 34 -6.45 6.43 -20.90
CA GLY A 34 -7.28 7.59 -21.25
C GLY A 34 -8.34 7.96 -20.19
N MET A 35 -8.17 7.50 -18.95
CA MET A 35 -9.06 7.84 -17.84
C MET A 35 -8.57 9.06 -17.07
N PRO A 36 -9.45 9.77 -16.35
CA PRO A 36 -9.02 10.82 -15.43
C PRO A 36 -8.00 10.29 -14.43
N MET A 37 -6.84 10.96 -14.34
CA MET A 37 -5.67 10.49 -13.57
C MET A 37 -5.95 10.21 -12.09
N LEU A 38 -6.93 10.90 -11.51
CA LEU A 38 -7.26 10.81 -10.08
C LEU A 38 -8.46 9.92 -9.79
N THR A 39 -8.92 9.12 -10.77
CA THR A 39 -10.12 8.27 -10.62
C THR A 39 -10.01 7.33 -9.42
N ASP A 40 -8.85 6.71 -9.18
CA ASP A 40 -8.71 5.80 -8.03
C ASP A 40 -8.88 6.54 -6.70
N PHE A 41 -8.38 7.77 -6.60
CA PHE A 41 -8.55 8.60 -5.40
C PHE A 41 -9.99 9.09 -5.22
N VAL A 42 -10.75 9.25 -6.30
CA VAL A 42 -12.20 9.47 -6.21
C VAL A 42 -12.88 8.23 -5.62
N VAL A 43 -12.57 7.03 -6.13
CA VAL A 43 -13.15 5.77 -5.62
C VAL A 43 -12.80 5.55 -4.15
N MET A 44 -11.52 5.69 -3.78
CA MET A 44 -11.06 5.59 -2.39
C MET A 44 -11.72 6.65 -1.51
N GLY A 45 -11.82 7.88 -2.00
CA GLY A 45 -12.44 9.00 -1.31
C GLY A 45 -13.91 8.78 -1.01
N THR A 46 -14.67 8.34 -2.03
CA THR A 46 -16.09 7.99 -1.87
C THR A 46 -16.25 6.84 -0.88
N PHE A 47 -15.37 5.84 -0.90
CA PHE A 47 -15.41 4.72 0.03
C PHE A 47 -15.26 5.16 1.50
N VAL A 48 -14.40 6.15 1.77
CA VAL A 48 -14.22 6.71 3.13
C VAL A 48 -15.17 7.86 3.47
N GLY A 49 -16.21 8.08 2.65
CA GLY A 49 -17.26 9.07 2.91
C GLY A 49 -16.95 10.49 2.46
N GLY A 50 -15.92 10.69 1.63
CA GLY A 50 -15.64 11.99 1.02
C GLY A 50 -16.72 12.39 0.02
N THR A 51 -17.02 13.69 -0.05
CA THR A 51 -18.06 14.26 -0.92
C THR A 51 -17.53 15.43 -1.73
N GLU A 52 -18.10 15.63 -2.92
CA GLU A 52 -17.85 16.78 -3.80
C GLU A 52 -16.37 17.20 -3.87
N SER A 53 -16.04 18.39 -3.37
CA SER A 53 -14.70 18.98 -3.41
C SER A 53 -13.66 18.28 -2.53
N THR A 54 -14.09 17.44 -1.59
CA THR A 54 -13.20 16.74 -0.64
C THR A 54 -12.82 15.33 -1.09
N VAL A 55 -13.53 14.75 -2.06
CA VAL A 55 -13.44 13.31 -2.37
C VAL A 55 -12.02 12.88 -2.71
N VAL A 56 -11.32 13.61 -3.57
CA VAL A 56 -9.94 13.28 -3.97
C VAL A 56 -8.99 13.36 -2.76
N GLY A 57 -9.10 14.43 -1.96
CA GLY A 57 -8.27 14.63 -0.78
C GLY A 57 -8.48 13.54 0.27
N ALA A 58 -9.74 13.15 0.50
CA ALA A 58 -10.08 12.06 1.40
C ALA A 58 -9.46 10.73 0.94
N GLY A 59 -9.50 10.43 -0.36
CA GLY A 59 -8.87 9.23 -0.93
C GLY A 59 -7.35 9.21 -0.76
N PHE A 60 -6.68 10.33 -1.04
CA PHE A 60 -5.23 10.47 -0.82
C PHE A 60 -4.85 10.25 0.64
N ILE A 61 -5.55 10.92 1.57
CA ILE A 61 -5.29 10.82 3.01
C ILE A 61 -5.49 9.37 3.47
N ALA A 62 -6.60 8.74 3.07
CA ALA A 62 -6.88 7.35 3.43
C ALA A 62 -5.79 6.39 2.93
N HIS A 63 -5.35 6.55 1.67
CA HIS A 63 -4.32 5.70 1.07
C HIS A 63 -3.00 5.79 1.84
N TYR A 64 -2.52 7.02 2.10
CA TYR A 64 -1.26 7.23 2.81
C TYR A 64 -1.34 6.83 4.28
N LEU A 65 -2.46 7.14 4.96
CA LEU A 65 -2.65 6.77 6.35
C LEU A 65 -2.63 5.25 6.53
N LEU A 66 -3.32 4.52 5.64
CA LEU A 66 -3.29 3.06 5.66
C LEU A 66 -1.88 2.52 5.37
N GLY A 67 -1.18 3.10 4.39
CA GLY A 67 0.22 2.76 4.10
C GLY A 67 1.16 2.94 5.31
N ILE A 68 0.99 4.04 6.05
CA ILE A 68 1.73 4.32 7.29
C ILE A 68 1.41 3.30 8.38
N ILE A 69 0.14 3.03 8.63
CA ILE A 69 -0.33 2.09 9.66
C ILE A 69 0.21 0.69 9.37
N LEU A 70 0.07 0.22 8.14
CA LEU A 70 0.54 -1.10 7.72
C LEU A 70 2.07 -1.17 7.74
N GLY A 71 2.77 -0.08 7.46
CA GLY A 71 4.23 -0.03 7.52
C GLY A 71 4.72 -0.14 8.97
N ALA A 72 4.11 0.64 9.87
CA ALA A 72 4.36 0.56 11.31
C ALA A 72 4.07 -0.85 11.86
N ALA A 73 2.98 -1.47 11.42
CA ALA A 73 2.62 -2.83 11.81
C ALA A 73 3.70 -3.85 11.40
N LEU A 74 4.21 -3.79 10.17
CA LEU A 74 5.35 -4.63 9.76
C LEU A 74 6.57 -4.38 10.64
N GLY A 75 6.90 -3.11 10.91
CA GLY A 75 7.99 -2.74 11.80
C GLY A 75 7.87 -3.36 13.20
N ALA A 76 6.66 -3.34 13.77
CA ALA A 76 6.39 -3.98 15.06
C ALA A 76 6.48 -5.52 15.00
N ILE A 77 5.95 -6.15 13.95
CA ILE A 77 6.00 -7.60 13.73
C ILE A 77 7.44 -8.10 13.58
N VAL A 78 8.26 -7.41 12.80
CA VAL A 78 9.68 -7.74 12.60
C VAL A 78 10.45 -7.60 13.91
N ALA A 79 10.14 -6.59 14.73
CA ALA A 79 10.82 -6.36 15.99
C ALA A 79 10.40 -7.36 17.10
N SER A 80 9.23 -7.99 17.00
CA SER A 80 8.71 -8.90 18.03
C SER A 80 9.22 -10.34 17.89
N SER A 81 9.91 -10.68 16.81
CA SER A 81 10.40 -12.04 16.55
C SER A 81 11.81 -12.04 15.95
N GLU A 82 12.77 -12.67 16.63
CA GLU A 82 14.13 -12.88 16.13
C GLU A 82 14.16 -13.56 14.75
N LYS A 83 13.20 -14.47 14.50
CA LYS A 83 13.06 -15.15 13.20
C LYS A 83 12.69 -14.19 12.08
N LEU A 84 11.96 -13.12 12.38
CA LEU A 84 11.51 -12.12 11.40
C LEU A 84 12.43 -10.90 11.30
N GLN A 85 13.39 -10.73 12.22
CA GLN A 85 14.37 -9.65 12.16
C GLN A 85 15.08 -9.62 10.81
N LEU A 86 15.11 -8.45 10.18
CA LEU A 86 15.71 -8.26 8.86
C LEU A 86 17.22 -8.09 9.04
N THR A 87 17.97 -9.18 8.86
CA THR A 87 19.43 -9.19 9.05
C THR A 87 20.22 -9.02 7.76
N SER A 88 19.55 -9.03 6.60
CA SER A 88 20.16 -8.86 5.29
C SER A 88 19.16 -8.26 4.29
N TRP A 89 19.66 -7.67 3.21
CA TRP A 89 18.83 -7.17 2.11
C TRP A 89 17.92 -8.26 1.51
N GLY A 90 18.44 -9.48 1.34
CA GLY A 90 17.64 -10.60 0.83
C GLY A 90 16.48 -10.97 1.74
N LYS A 91 16.71 -10.98 3.06
CA LYS A 91 15.64 -11.22 4.04
C LYS A 91 14.66 -10.06 4.10
N ALA A 92 15.13 -8.82 4.01
CA ALA A 92 14.29 -7.62 3.92
C ALA A 92 13.36 -7.65 2.71
N ALA A 93 13.89 -8.00 1.53
CA ALA A 93 13.10 -8.15 0.32
C ALA A 93 12.10 -9.31 0.42
N GLY A 94 12.54 -10.49 0.90
CA GLY A 94 11.67 -11.67 1.02
C GLY A 94 10.52 -11.48 2.01
N VAL A 95 10.79 -10.97 3.21
CA VAL A 95 9.75 -10.65 4.21
C VAL A 95 8.85 -9.53 3.71
N GLY A 96 9.43 -8.49 3.09
CA GLY A 96 8.67 -7.38 2.50
C GLY A 96 7.70 -7.85 1.40
N LEU A 97 8.17 -8.67 0.45
CA LEU A 97 7.33 -9.24 -0.60
C LEU A 97 6.18 -10.08 -0.02
N LEU A 98 6.48 -10.97 0.92
CA LEU A 98 5.46 -11.78 1.59
C LEU A 98 4.43 -10.88 2.30
N TYR A 99 4.88 -9.84 2.98
CA TYR A 99 3.99 -8.88 3.61
C TYR A 99 3.11 -8.15 2.60
N GLY A 100 3.67 -7.75 1.46
CA GLY A 100 2.92 -7.16 0.34
C GLY A 100 1.80 -8.08 -0.17
N VAL A 101 2.09 -9.38 -0.35
CA VAL A 101 1.08 -10.39 -0.71
C VAL A 101 -0.01 -10.48 0.35
N ILE A 102 0.36 -10.49 1.64
CA ILE A 102 -0.61 -10.54 2.75
C ILE A 102 -1.51 -9.31 2.73
N VAL A 103 -0.95 -8.10 2.59
CA VAL A 103 -1.75 -6.87 2.50
C VAL A 103 -2.68 -6.92 1.30
N TRP A 104 -2.20 -7.38 0.14
CA TRP A 104 -3.04 -7.50 -1.05
C TRP A 104 -4.22 -8.46 -0.82
N LEU A 105 -3.97 -9.64 -0.26
CA LEU A 105 -5.01 -10.64 0.00
C LEU A 105 -5.99 -10.24 1.10
N VAL A 106 -5.47 -9.69 2.21
CA VAL A 106 -6.25 -9.50 3.46
C VAL A 106 -6.86 -8.11 3.54
N VAL A 107 -6.24 -7.10 2.93
CA VAL A 107 -6.70 -5.71 2.99
C VAL A 107 -7.29 -5.30 1.65
N PHE A 108 -6.53 -5.41 0.57
CA PHE A 108 -6.95 -4.88 -0.73
C PHE A 108 -8.11 -5.67 -1.34
N ILE A 109 -8.03 -7.01 -1.44
CA ILE A 109 -9.12 -7.79 -2.05
C ILE A 109 -10.46 -7.55 -1.36
N PRO A 110 -10.58 -7.62 -0.01
CA PRO A 110 -11.84 -7.29 0.65
C PRO A 110 -12.30 -5.85 0.40
N THR A 111 -11.39 -4.88 0.44
CA THR A 111 -11.71 -3.48 0.16
C THR A 111 -12.19 -3.28 -1.28
N LEU A 112 -11.58 -3.97 -2.23
CA LEU A 112 -11.98 -3.97 -3.63
C LEU A 112 -13.38 -4.56 -3.77
N MET A 113 -13.63 -5.75 -3.22
CA MET A 113 -14.90 -6.46 -3.41
C MET A 113 -16.08 -5.75 -2.75
N TYR A 114 -15.90 -5.24 -1.53
CA TYR A 114 -17.00 -4.69 -0.73
C TYR A 114 -17.09 -3.16 -0.76
N GLY A 115 -16.01 -2.49 -1.20
CA GLY A 115 -15.94 -1.04 -1.27
C GLY A 115 -15.83 -0.52 -2.70
N PHE A 116 -14.69 -0.77 -3.33
CA PHE A 116 -14.35 -0.10 -4.59
C PHE A 116 -15.18 -0.61 -5.77
N ALA A 117 -15.44 -1.91 -5.86
CA ALA A 117 -16.20 -2.52 -6.95
C ALA A 117 -17.62 -1.92 -7.09
N PRO A 118 -18.46 -1.86 -6.02
CA PRO A 118 -19.75 -1.18 -6.10
C PRO A 118 -19.66 0.29 -6.58
N ILE A 119 -18.67 1.04 -6.09
CA ILE A 119 -18.46 2.45 -6.45
C ILE A 119 -18.09 2.57 -7.93
N MET A 120 -17.17 1.75 -8.41
CA MET A 120 -16.77 1.73 -9.82
C MET A 120 -17.93 1.36 -10.74
N MET A 121 -18.74 0.36 -10.37
CA MET A 121 -19.94 -0.03 -11.12
C MET A 121 -20.96 1.10 -11.20
N ASN A 122 -21.11 1.91 -10.14
CA ASN A 122 -21.98 3.09 -10.16
C ASN A 122 -21.43 4.21 -11.05
N MET A 123 -20.10 4.38 -11.12
CA MET A 123 -19.46 5.44 -11.91
C MET A 123 -19.39 5.11 -13.40
N MET A 124 -19.15 3.85 -13.75
CA MET A 124 -18.79 3.43 -15.11
C MET A 124 -19.77 2.41 -15.70
N GLY A 125 -20.77 1.96 -14.93
CA GLY A 125 -21.70 0.92 -15.35
C GLY A 125 -21.00 -0.44 -15.54
N PRO A 126 -21.55 -1.31 -16.41
CA PRO A 126 -21.02 -2.65 -16.66
C PRO A 126 -19.56 -2.69 -17.12
N ALA A 127 -19.06 -1.61 -17.76
CA ALA A 127 -17.68 -1.53 -18.23
C ALA A 127 -16.63 -1.59 -17.09
N ALA A 128 -17.02 -1.29 -15.84
CA ALA A 128 -16.14 -1.48 -14.70
C ALA A 128 -15.76 -2.97 -14.49
N ALA A 129 -16.63 -3.90 -14.90
CA ALA A 129 -16.36 -5.32 -14.76
C ALA A 129 -15.17 -5.77 -15.61
N ASP A 130 -15.05 -5.21 -16.82
CA ASP A 130 -13.98 -5.53 -17.76
C ASP A 130 -12.60 -5.02 -17.28
N MET A 131 -12.60 -4.06 -16.34
CA MET A 131 -11.38 -3.52 -15.75
C MET A 131 -10.84 -4.34 -14.57
N PHE A 132 -11.63 -5.23 -13.97
CA PHE A 132 -11.21 -5.96 -12.76
C PHE A 132 -9.90 -6.75 -12.92
N PRO A 133 -9.67 -7.51 -14.01
CA PRO A 133 -8.42 -8.23 -14.17
C PRO A 133 -7.20 -7.31 -14.16
N MET A 134 -7.31 -6.15 -14.84
CA MET A 134 -6.24 -5.15 -14.88
C MET A 134 -6.02 -4.52 -13.50
N VAL A 135 -7.09 -4.10 -12.81
CA VAL A 135 -7.01 -3.51 -11.46
C VAL A 135 -6.38 -4.49 -10.48
N LEU A 136 -6.77 -5.76 -10.50
CA LEU A 136 -6.18 -6.80 -9.65
C LEU A 136 -4.69 -7.01 -9.94
N GLY A 137 -4.32 -7.07 -11.22
CA GLY A 137 -2.93 -7.27 -11.64
C GLY A 137 -2.02 -6.11 -11.25
N ILE A 138 -2.43 -4.87 -11.53
CA ILE A 138 -1.69 -3.66 -11.16
C ILE A 138 -1.59 -3.56 -9.63
N ALA A 139 -2.71 -3.73 -8.92
CA ALA A 139 -2.71 -3.69 -7.47
C ALA A 139 -1.79 -4.74 -6.87
N PHE A 140 -1.72 -5.95 -7.41
CA PHE A 140 -0.79 -6.97 -6.91
C PHE A 140 0.66 -6.48 -6.97
N ILE A 141 1.08 -5.95 -8.12
CA ILE A 141 2.44 -5.40 -8.31
C ILE A 141 2.70 -4.24 -7.33
N GLU A 142 1.75 -3.32 -7.22
CA GLU A 142 1.83 -2.18 -6.30
C GLU A 142 2.04 -2.62 -4.85
N HIS A 143 1.31 -3.63 -4.38
CA HIS A 143 1.43 -4.14 -3.02
C HIS A 143 2.76 -4.88 -2.78
N LEU A 144 3.31 -5.55 -3.80
CA LEU A 144 4.67 -6.11 -3.72
C LEU A 144 5.72 -5.01 -3.57
N LEU A 145 5.62 -3.93 -4.36
CA LEU A 145 6.52 -2.77 -4.29
C LEU A 145 6.41 -2.04 -2.94
N TYR A 146 5.19 -1.90 -2.43
CA TYR A 146 4.93 -1.38 -1.09
C TYR A 146 5.62 -2.22 -0.01
N GLY A 147 5.40 -3.54 -0.04
CA GLY A 147 5.99 -4.46 0.94
C GLY A 147 7.53 -4.44 0.91
N MET A 148 8.12 -4.40 -0.28
CA MET A 148 9.58 -4.25 -0.44
C MET A 148 10.09 -2.91 0.12
N SER A 149 9.36 -1.81 -0.13
CA SER A 149 9.74 -0.48 0.39
C SER A 149 9.70 -0.45 1.92
N ALA A 150 8.67 -1.04 2.52
CA ALA A 150 8.55 -1.20 3.97
C ALA A 150 9.71 -2.05 4.55
N GLY A 151 9.94 -3.24 3.99
CA GLY A 151 11.03 -4.13 4.45
C GLY A 151 12.42 -3.48 4.30
N ALA A 152 12.69 -2.81 3.18
CA ALA A 152 13.95 -2.13 2.93
C ALA A 152 14.22 -1.02 3.95
N LEU A 153 13.23 -0.15 4.24
CA LEU A 153 13.45 0.95 5.18
C LEU A 153 13.46 0.52 6.64
N ILE A 154 12.75 -0.55 7.01
CA ILE A 154 12.94 -1.20 8.31
C ILE A 154 14.39 -1.67 8.44
N PHE A 155 14.91 -2.39 7.44
CA PHE A 155 16.28 -2.90 7.47
C PHE A 155 17.32 -1.76 7.56
N VAL A 156 17.16 -0.70 6.77
CA VAL A 156 18.06 0.46 6.82
C VAL A 156 18.03 1.12 8.20
N ALA A 157 16.86 1.19 8.86
CA ALA A 157 16.71 1.79 10.17
C ALA A 157 17.29 0.93 11.31
N THR A 158 17.44 -0.39 11.14
CA THR A 158 17.87 -1.31 12.19
C THR A 158 19.28 -1.89 11.99
N ARG A 159 19.89 -1.78 10.80
CA ARG A 159 21.19 -2.39 10.47
C ARG A 159 22.40 -1.89 11.28
N THR A 160 22.29 -0.80 12.05
CA THR A 160 23.39 -0.24 12.84
C THR A 160 23.76 -1.07 14.08
N GLU A 161 23.09 -2.21 14.33
CA GLU A 161 23.38 -3.09 15.48
C GLU A 161 24.30 -4.27 15.16
N HIS A 162 24.87 -4.34 13.95
CA HIS A 162 25.73 -5.46 13.52
C HIS A 162 27.18 -5.07 13.16
N TYR A 163 27.64 -3.87 13.52
CA TYR A 163 29.04 -3.44 13.39
C TYR A 163 29.54 -2.77 14.67
#